data_AF-A0A1Q7X9D7-F1
#
_entry.id   AF-A0A1Q7X9D7-F1
#
_cell.length_a   1.000
_cell.length_b   1.000
_cell.length_c   1.000
_cell.angle_alpha   90.00
_cell.angle_beta   90.00
_cell.angle_gamma   90.00
#
_symmetry.space_group_name_H-M   'P 1'
#
loop_
_entity.id
_entity.type
_entity.pdbx_description
1 polymer ?
#
loop_
_entity_poly.entity_id
_entity_poly.type
_entity_poly.pdbx_seq_one_letter_code
_entity_poly.pdbx_strand_id
1 'polypeptide(L)'
;MEIKKIPDLLSISNFPVGLGGCRNEGRQFDCCEHNITVMDEKSGETVHKISNHLVKLHHCSSLETNAGVLMQLENMTILCDDQWKLRMLLSKIKEKAGKIFTSYTQNCLIDTGIFANKAREAVKNKDPLAGVWVKCASYFLTDALFSINFKRPSPAHMLEMMRDMKKDNVNQNFLLIHQILGIERTSTSLLSRMVKSTIGFSDMVEGNGHSEIIKMKHDYMVGNSLLADCYFYLGYINRNNILKVKNSLHRKPEYIHVLKVGLDTESDLLTIDKQATSLIQSTNELLVNMKNHK
;
A
#
# COMPACT_ATOMS: atom_id res chain seq x y z
N MET A 1 18.45 -18.86 1.25
CA MET A 1 18.19 -18.82 2.70
C MET A 1 17.08 -19.81 2.99
N GLU A 2 17.22 -20.66 4.01
CA GLU A 2 16.12 -21.54 4.43
C GLU A 2 15.10 -20.73 5.23
N ILE A 3 13.94 -20.45 4.64
CA ILE A 3 12.88 -19.61 5.25
C ILE A 3 12.47 -20.14 6.64
N LYS A 4 12.47 -21.46 6.84
CA LYS A 4 12.14 -22.09 8.12
C LYS A 4 13.07 -21.71 9.28
N LYS A 5 14.28 -21.20 9.00
CA LYS A 5 15.24 -20.75 10.02
C LYS A 5 15.05 -19.29 10.44
N ILE A 6 14.21 -18.51 9.73
CA ILE A 6 13.99 -17.09 10.05
C ILE A 6 13.51 -16.89 11.49
N PRO A 7 12.55 -17.67 12.04
CA PRO A 7 12.11 -17.49 13.41
C PRO A 7 13.25 -17.59 14.44
N ASP A 8 14.18 -18.54 14.26
CA ASP A 8 15.34 -18.69 15.14
C ASP A 8 16.35 -17.55 14.96
N LEU A 9 16.64 -17.18 13.72
CA LEU A 9 17.58 -16.09 13.40
C LEU A 9 17.13 -14.73 13.93
N LEU A 10 15.81 -14.52 14.06
CA LEU A 10 15.22 -13.31 14.63
C LEU A 10 14.85 -13.47 16.13
N SER A 11 15.14 -14.61 16.75
CA SER A 11 14.79 -14.90 18.16
C SER A 11 13.29 -14.73 18.46
N ILE A 12 12.43 -15.21 17.56
CA ILE A 12 10.96 -15.15 17.65
C ILE A 12 10.30 -16.53 17.56
N SER A 13 11.06 -17.62 17.66
CA SER A 13 10.55 -18.99 17.53
C SER A 13 9.64 -19.44 18.68
N ASN A 14 9.58 -18.67 19.77
CA ASN A 14 8.62 -18.86 20.87
C ASN A 14 7.21 -18.29 20.57
N PHE A 15 7.01 -17.65 19.42
CA PHE A 15 5.73 -17.09 19.00
C PHE A 15 5.20 -17.79 17.73
N PRO A 16 3.88 -17.73 17.47
CA PRO A 16 3.36 -18.10 16.16
C PRO A 16 3.91 -17.16 15.08
N VAL A 17 4.49 -17.72 14.02
CA VAL A 17 5.12 -16.99 12.92
C VAL A 17 4.64 -17.54 11.59
N GLY A 18 4.33 -16.64 10.65
CA GLY A 18 4.01 -17.00 9.27
C GLY A 18 4.76 -16.15 8.25
N LEU A 19 4.87 -16.72 7.04
CA LEU A 19 5.32 -16.05 5.83
C LEU A 19 4.09 -15.60 5.01
N GLY A 20 4.02 -14.32 4.68
CA GLY A 20 3.03 -13.74 3.79
C GLY A 20 3.66 -13.08 2.55
N GLY A 21 2.88 -12.22 1.91
CA GLY A 21 3.35 -11.41 0.77
C GLY A 21 3.55 -12.21 -0.53
N CYS A 22 4.13 -11.55 -1.53
CA CYS A 22 4.28 -12.11 -2.88
C CYS A 22 5.19 -13.36 -2.96
N ARG A 23 6.16 -13.49 -2.04
CA ARG A 23 7.00 -14.70 -1.93
C ARG A 23 6.22 -15.93 -1.45
N ASN A 24 5.17 -15.73 -0.65
CA ASN A 24 4.27 -16.80 -0.24
C ASN A 24 3.34 -17.24 -1.39
N GLU A 25 2.94 -16.29 -2.23
CA GLU A 25 2.01 -16.52 -3.35
C GLU A 25 2.69 -17.01 -4.64
N GLY A 26 4.02 -17.12 -4.65
CA GLY A 26 4.78 -17.57 -5.83
C GLY A 26 4.83 -16.55 -6.98
N ARG A 27 4.55 -15.27 -6.70
CA ARG A 27 4.50 -14.17 -7.69
C ARG A 27 5.60 -13.14 -7.49
N GLN A 28 6.63 -13.48 -6.72
CA GLN A 28 7.69 -12.55 -6.36
C GLN A 28 8.55 -12.11 -7.57
N PHE A 29 8.98 -10.86 -7.55
CA PHE A 29 10.20 -10.44 -8.23
C PHE A 29 11.42 -10.73 -7.36
N ASP A 30 12.61 -10.70 -7.95
CA ASP A 30 13.86 -10.93 -7.20
C ASP A 30 14.07 -9.87 -6.10
N CYS A 31 13.59 -8.64 -6.33
CA CYS A 31 13.63 -7.53 -5.38
C CYS A 31 12.57 -7.60 -4.27
N CYS A 32 11.77 -8.66 -4.18
CA CYS A 32 10.79 -8.78 -3.12
C CYS A 32 11.46 -9.25 -1.83
N GLU A 33 11.12 -8.61 -0.73
CA GLU A 33 11.49 -8.98 0.62
C GLU A 33 10.69 -10.19 1.12
N HIS A 34 11.18 -10.87 2.15
CA HIS A 34 10.39 -11.84 2.89
C HIS A 34 9.50 -11.10 3.89
N ASN A 35 8.18 -11.18 3.72
CA ASN A 35 7.23 -10.61 4.67
C ASN A 35 6.89 -11.64 5.73
N ILE A 36 7.37 -11.40 6.95
CA ILE A 36 7.19 -12.29 8.10
C ILE A 36 6.26 -11.60 9.08
N THR A 37 5.26 -12.31 9.59
CA THR A 37 4.39 -11.80 10.66
C THR A 37 4.58 -12.66 11.89
N VAL A 38 4.83 -12.02 13.04
CA VAL A 38 4.90 -12.66 14.35
C VAL A 38 3.68 -12.25 15.20
N MET A 39 3.07 -13.23 15.86
CA MET A 39 1.96 -13.03 16.80
C MET A 39 2.50 -12.85 18.22
N ASP A 40 3.06 -11.68 18.51
CA ASP A 40 3.68 -11.33 19.80
C ASP A 40 2.95 -10.22 20.57
N GLU A 41 1.72 -9.90 20.17
CA GLU A 41 0.86 -8.88 20.79
C GLU A 41 1.42 -7.45 20.71
N LYS A 42 2.44 -7.22 19.89
CA LYS A 42 2.96 -5.88 19.57
C LYS A 42 2.36 -5.37 18.25
N SER A 43 2.71 -4.13 17.92
CA SER A 43 2.35 -3.48 16.67
C SER A 43 3.59 -2.85 16.02
N GLY A 44 3.47 -2.55 14.72
CA GLY A 44 4.55 -1.95 13.94
C GLY A 44 5.33 -2.97 13.12
N GLU A 45 6.37 -2.47 12.45
CA GLU A 45 7.15 -3.24 11.49
C GLU A 45 8.64 -2.84 11.55
N THR A 46 9.52 -3.80 11.32
CA THR A 46 10.97 -3.61 11.27
C THR A 46 11.57 -4.33 10.06
N VAL A 47 12.71 -3.83 9.56
CA VAL A 47 13.45 -4.46 8.46
C VAL A 47 14.77 -5.02 8.96
N HIS A 48 15.02 -6.28 8.62
CA HIS A 48 16.21 -7.02 9.00
C HIS A 48 16.92 -7.53 7.75
N LYS A 49 18.25 -7.48 7.74
CA LYS A 49 19.06 -8.09 6.71
C LYS A 49 19.61 -9.42 7.22
N ILE A 50 19.14 -10.52 6.63
CA ILE A 50 19.59 -11.87 6.97
C ILE A 50 20.37 -12.41 5.77
N SER A 51 21.68 -12.55 5.94
CA SER A 51 22.62 -12.81 4.85
C SER A 51 22.47 -11.74 3.75
N ASN A 52 21.95 -12.10 2.58
CA ASN A 52 21.71 -11.19 1.44
C ASN A 52 20.21 -10.94 1.17
N HIS A 53 19.32 -11.30 2.09
CA HIS A 53 17.87 -11.12 1.92
C HIS A 53 17.35 -10.09 2.91
N LEU A 54 16.47 -9.21 2.45
CA LEU A 54 15.69 -8.35 3.32
C LEU A 54 14.47 -9.11 3.84
N VAL A 55 14.26 -9.02 5.14
CA VAL A 55 13.12 -9.56 5.86
C VAL A 55 12.38 -8.39 6.49
N LYS A 56 11.11 -8.21 6.11
CA LYS A 56 10.22 -7.26 6.76
C LYS A 56 9.39 -8.00 7.79
N LEU A 57 9.66 -7.73 9.07
CA LEU A 57 8.97 -8.31 10.21
C LEU A 57 7.81 -7.41 10.63
N HIS A 58 6.60 -7.96 10.63
CA HIS A 58 5.37 -7.33 11.08
C HIS A 58 4.96 -7.91 12.43
N HIS A 59 4.64 -7.05 13.38
CA HIS A 59 4.10 -7.45 14.67
C HIS A 59 2.57 -7.39 14.62
N CYS A 60 1.93 -8.44 15.11
CA CYS A 60 0.48 -8.57 15.08
C CYS A 60 -0.05 -9.13 16.41
N SER A 61 -1.24 -8.66 16.78
CA SER A 61 -2.00 -9.20 17.91
C SER A 61 -2.90 -10.35 17.46
N SER A 62 -3.05 -11.36 18.31
CA SER A 62 -4.05 -12.41 18.09
C SER A 62 -5.50 -11.90 18.11
N LEU A 63 -5.72 -10.65 18.57
CA LEU A 63 -7.00 -9.94 18.60
C LEU A 63 -7.15 -8.91 17.47
N GLU A 64 -6.35 -9.01 16.40
CA GLU A 64 -6.45 -8.10 15.25
C GLU A 64 -7.88 -8.07 14.66
N THR A 65 -8.37 -6.86 14.39
CA THR A 65 -9.72 -6.61 13.84
C THR A 65 -9.71 -5.72 12.60
N ASN A 66 -8.58 -5.08 12.28
CA ASN A 66 -8.44 -4.25 11.10
C ASN A 66 -8.54 -5.11 9.84
N ALA A 67 -9.57 -4.88 9.05
CA ALA A 67 -9.83 -5.65 7.82
C ALA A 67 -8.65 -5.62 6.83
N GLY A 68 -7.92 -4.51 6.76
CA GLY A 68 -6.74 -4.39 5.91
C GLY A 68 -5.60 -5.30 6.38
N VAL A 69 -5.33 -5.34 7.69
CA VAL A 69 -4.31 -6.23 8.27
C VAL A 69 -4.73 -7.69 8.12
N LEU A 70 -5.97 -8.03 8.48
CA LEU A 70 -6.49 -9.39 8.35
C LEU A 70 -6.43 -9.92 6.90
N MET A 71 -6.71 -9.05 5.92
CA MET A 71 -6.56 -9.39 4.50
C MET A 71 -5.09 -9.68 4.12
N GLN A 72 -4.12 -9.01 4.74
CA GLN A 72 -2.69 -9.30 4.49
C GLN A 72 -2.23 -10.63 5.09
N LEU A 73 -2.93 -11.15 6.08
CA LEU A 73 -2.64 -12.44 6.71
C LEU A 73 -3.24 -13.62 5.94
N GLU A 74 -4.06 -13.39 4.93
CA GLU A 74 -4.72 -14.46 4.18
C GLU A 74 -3.69 -15.41 3.52
N ASN A 75 -3.95 -16.72 3.58
CA ASN A 75 -3.15 -17.78 2.96
C ASN A 75 -1.66 -17.81 3.36
N MET A 76 -1.28 -17.20 4.49
CA MET A 76 0.09 -17.28 4.99
C MET A 76 0.55 -18.72 5.22
N THR A 77 1.81 -18.99 4.87
CA THR A 77 2.49 -20.23 5.23
C THR A 77 2.96 -20.15 6.68
N ILE A 78 2.49 -21.06 7.53
CA ILE A 78 2.93 -21.16 8.93
C ILE A 78 4.38 -21.65 8.97
N LEU A 79 5.24 -20.92 9.68
CA LEU A 79 6.63 -21.30 9.94
C LEU A 79 6.80 -21.93 11.32
N CYS A 80 6.12 -21.39 12.33
CA CYS A 80 6.05 -21.92 13.70
C CYS A 80 4.66 -21.61 14.28
N ASP A 81 4.03 -22.56 14.98
CA ASP A 81 2.72 -22.36 15.63
C ASP A 81 2.39 -23.51 16.59
N ASP A 82 3.20 -23.70 17.63
CA ASP A 82 3.10 -24.86 18.53
C ASP A 82 1.73 -24.95 19.25
N GLN A 83 1.08 -23.81 19.47
CA GLN A 83 -0.21 -23.70 20.16
C GLN A 83 -1.41 -23.59 19.19
N TRP A 84 -1.18 -23.73 17.89
CA TRP A 84 -2.20 -23.65 16.82
C TRP A 84 -2.96 -22.31 16.75
N LYS A 85 -2.43 -21.26 17.39
CA LYS A 85 -3.07 -19.94 17.47
C LYS A 85 -3.14 -19.30 16.09
N LEU A 86 -2.04 -19.33 15.34
CA LEU A 86 -2.00 -18.76 13.99
C LEU A 86 -2.90 -19.57 13.04
N ARG A 87 -2.85 -20.90 13.11
CA ARG A 87 -3.73 -21.80 12.32
C ARG A 87 -5.20 -21.49 12.55
N MET A 88 -5.62 -21.33 13.81
CA MET A 88 -7.01 -20.99 14.14
C MET A 88 -7.40 -19.61 13.61
N LEU A 89 -6.52 -18.61 13.71
CA LEU A 89 -6.76 -17.28 13.16
C LEU A 89 -6.90 -17.33 11.63
N LEU A 90 -5.97 -17.99 10.93
CA LEU A 90 -6.01 -18.14 9.47
C LEU A 90 -7.28 -18.86 9.00
N SER A 91 -7.75 -19.87 9.74
CA SER A 91 -9.03 -20.54 9.45
C SER A 91 -10.21 -19.58 9.55
N LYS A 92 -10.25 -18.72 10.59
CA LYS A 92 -11.30 -17.71 10.76
C LYS A 92 -11.25 -16.64 9.67
N ILE A 93 -10.05 -16.22 9.26
CA ILE A 93 -9.85 -15.28 8.15
C ILE A 93 -10.41 -15.88 6.86
N LYS A 94 -10.06 -17.12 6.55
CA LYS A 94 -10.56 -17.84 5.37
C LYS A 94 -12.09 -17.95 5.37
N GLU A 95 -12.69 -18.33 6.49
CA GLU A 95 -14.15 -18.42 6.64
C GLU A 95 -14.84 -17.07 6.43
N LYS A 96 -14.21 -15.98 6.90
CA LYS A 96 -14.77 -14.62 6.85
C LYS A 96 -14.22 -13.77 5.70
N ALA A 97 -13.53 -14.36 4.73
CA ALA A 97 -12.80 -13.62 3.69
C ALA A 97 -13.71 -12.58 2.99
N GLY A 98 -14.90 -12.99 2.52
CA GLY A 98 -15.83 -12.06 1.86
C GLY A 98 -16.24 -10.86 2.72
N LYS A 99 -16.42 -11.05 4.03
CA LYS A 99 -16.71 -9.95 4.97
C LYS A 99 -15.50 -9.05 5.17
N ILE A 100 -14.30 -9.62 5.27
CA ILE A 100 -13.04 -8.89 5.39
C ILE A 100 -12.81 -8.01 4.16
N PHE A 101 -12.93 -8.57 2.95
CA PHE A 101 -12.83 -7.83 1.69
C PHE A 101 -13.88 -6.72 1.59
N THR A 102 -15.14 -7.01 1.95
CA THR A 102 -16.21 -6.00 1.96
C THR A 102 -15.89 -4.85 2.91
N SER A 103 -15.47 -5.15 4.15
CA SER A 103 -15.11 -4.13 5.14
C SER A 103 -13.88 -3.32 4.72
N TYR A 104 -12.86 -3.96 4.14
CA TYR A 104 -11.69 -3.26 3.63
C TYR A 104 -12.04 -2.35 2.46
N THR A 105 -12.82 -2.84 1.49
CA THR A 105 -13.33 -2.04 0.37
C THR A 105 -14.05 -0.78 0.87
N GLN A 106 -14.97 -0.93 1.84
CA GLN A 106 -15.72 0.19 2.40
C GLN A 106 -14.80 1.22 3.07
N ASN A 107 -13.83 0.77 3.85
CA ASN A 107 -12.85 1.66 4.49
C ASN A 107 -12.03 2.42 3.44
N CYS A 108 -11.58 1.76 2.37
CA CYS A 108 -10.84 2.40 1.28
C CYS A 108 -11.69 3.43 0.51
N LEU A 109 -12.96 3.15 0.26
CA LEU A 109 -13.88 4.11 -0.37
C LEU A 109 -14.14 5.32 0.53
N ILE A 110 -14.32 5.11 1.84
CA ILE A 110 -14.44 6.20 2.82
C ILE A 110 -13.18 7.07 2.83
N ASP A 111 -12.00 6.46 2.90
CA ASP A 111 -10.73 7.20 2.85
C ASP A 111 -10.56 7.93 1.51
N THR A 112 -10.94 7.33 0.37
CA THR A 112 -10.94 8.01 -0.92
C THR A 112 -11.75 9.32 -0.86
N GLY A 113 -12.97 9.27 -0.33
CA GLY A 113 -13.82 10.45 -0.16
C GLY A 113 -13.25 11.49 0.82
N ILE A 114 -12.67 11.05 1.95
CA ILE A 114 -12.03 11.95 2.92
C ILE A 114 -10.86 12.69 2.28
N PHE A 115 -9.96 11.97 1.61
CA PHE A 115 -8.76 12.56 1.02
C PHE A 115 -9.10 13.42 -0.21
N ALA A 116 -10.09 13.04 -1.02
CA ALA A 116 -10.55 13.88 -2.12
C ALA A 116 -11.17 15.19 -1.61
N ASN A 117 -11.98 15.16 -0.54
CA ASN A 117 -12.51 16.39 0.07
C ASN A 117 -11.40 17.28 0.66
N LYS A 118 -10.40 16.69 1.32
CA LYS A 118 -9.21 17.43 1.78
C LYS A 118 -8.48 18.12 0.62
N ALA A 119 -8.37 17.46 -0.53
CA ALA A 119 -7.77 18.06 -1.72
C ALA A 119 -8.55 19.30 -2.17
N ARG A 120 -9.88 19.24 -2.19
CA ARG A 120 -10.74 20.37 -2.57
C ARG A 120 -10.67 21.54 -1.58
N GLU A 121 -10.63 21.25 -0.27
CA GLU A 121 -10.41 22.27 0.75
C GLU A 121 -9.04 22.92 0.61
N ALA A 122 -8.00 22.11 0.38
CA ALA A 122 -6.65 22.58 0.12
C ALA A 122 -6.58 23.46 -1.14
N VAL A 123 -7.31 23.13 -2.21
CA VAL A 123 -7.43 23.99 -3.40
C VAL A 123 -8.00 25.37 -3.05
N LYS A 124 -9.10 25.43 -2.30
CA LYS A 124 -9.73 26.70 -1.89
C LYS A 124 -8.76 27.58 -1.09
N ASN A 125 -7.96 26.95 -0.23
CA ASN A 125 -7.01 27.64 0.64
C ASN A 125 -5.63 27.83 -0.01
N LYS A 126 -5.44 27.42 -1.27
CA LYS A 126 -4.14 27.41 -1.97
C LYS A 126 -3.04 26.68 -1.20
N ASP A 127 -3.41 25.63 -0.47
CA ASP A 127 -2.50 24.79 0.30
C ASP A 127 -1.66 23.92 -0.66
N PRO A 128 -0.31 23.93 -0.53
CA PRO A 128 0.58 23.15 -1.39
C PRO A 128 0.38 21.63 -1.30
N LEU A 129 -0.36 21.13 -0.30
CA LEU A 129 -0.69 19.71 -0.14
C LEU A 129 -1.91 19.26 -0.96
N ALA A 130 -2.58 20.15 -1.70
CA ALA A 130 -3.74 19.78 -2.51
C ALA A 130 -3.45 18.59 -3.45
N GLY A 131 -2.32 18.63 -4.15
CA GLY A 131 -1.88 17.54 -5.03
C GLY A 131 -1.53 16.26 -4.27
N VAL A 132 -1.01 16.37 -3.05
CA VAL A 132 -0.72 15.21 -2.19
C VAL A 132 -2.01 14.46 -1.84
N TRP A 133 -3.05 15.20 -1.46
CA TRP A 133 -4.33 14.62 -1.07
C TRP A 133 -5.04 13.90 -2.22
N VAL A 134 -5.02 14.46 -3.44
CA VAL A 134 -5.66 13.82 -4.59
C VAL A 134 -4.92 12.54 -5.02
N LYS A 135 -3.59 12.50 -4.92
CA LYS A 135 -2.81 11.28 -5.17
C LYS A 135 -3.12 10.21 -4.12
N CYS A 136 -3.18 10.57 -2.84
CA CYS A 136 -3.58 9.64 -1.77
C CYS A 136 -4.97 9.05 -1.99
N ALA A 137 -5.95 9.88 -2.35
CA ALA A 137 -7.30 9.43 -2.67
C ALA A 137 -7.29 8.43 -3.84
N SER A 138 -6.47 8.66 -4.87
CA SER A 138 -6.34 7.75 -6.01
C SER A 138 -5.80 6.37 -5.60
N TYR A 139 -4.81 6.31 -4.71
CA TYR A 139 -4.29 5.04 -4.19
C TYR A 139 -5.31 4.29 -3.33
N PHE A 140 -6.12 4.99 -2.53
CA PHE A 140 -7.22 4.36 -1.79
C PHE A 140 -8.31 3.82 -2.71
N LEU A 141 -8.65 4.53 -3.78
CA LEU A 141 -9.60 4.02 -4.78
C LEU A 141 -9.03 2.78 -5.46
N THR A 142 -7.72 2.76 -5.71
CA THR A 142 -7.03 1.58 -6.26
C THR A 142 -7.16 0.37 -5.32
N ASP A 143 -6.94 0.55 -4.01
CA ASP A 143 -7.10 -0.52 -3.02
C ASP A 143 -8.54 -1.06 -2.98
N ALA A 144 -9.53 -0.16 -3.06
CA ALA A 144 -10.94 -0.54 -3.11
C ALA A 144 -11.24 -1.40 -4.34
N LEU A 145 -10.76 -1.01 -5.53
CA LEU A 145 -10.95 -1.79 -6.76
C LEU A 145 -10.28 -3.16 -6.68
N PHE A 146 -9.05 -3.24 -6.14
CA PHE A 146 -8.38 -4.52 -5.89
C PHE A 146 -9.22 -5.42 -4.98
N SER A 147 -9.73 -4.86 -3.89
CA SER A 147 -10.55 -5.59 -2.93
C SER A 147 -11.89 -6.05 -3.52
N ILE A 148 -12.55 -5.24 -4.36
CA ILE A 148 -13.77 -5.64 -5.09
C ILE A 148 -13.50 -6.86 -5.99
N ASN A 149 -12.31 -6.94 -6.58
CA ASN A 149 -11.89 -8.07 -7.40
C ASN A 149 -11.35 -9.26 -6.58
N PHE A 150 -11.53 -9.27 -5.24
CA PHE A 150 -10.96 -10.26 -4.32
C PHE A 150 -9.44 -10.42 -4.49
N LYS A 151 -8.75 -9.32 -4.75
CA LYS A 151 -7.28 -9.25 -4.84
C LYS A 151 -6.74 -8.42 -3.69
N ARG A 152 -5.72 -8.94 -3.03
CA ARG A 152 -4.93 -8.21 -2.03
C ARG A 152 -4.05 -7.16 -2.73
N PRO A 153 -4.03 -5.89 -2.28
CA PRO A 153 -3.07 -4.91 -2.78
C PRO A 153 -1.62 -5.35 -2.53
N SER A 154 -0.80 -5.27 -3.57
CA SER A 154 0.64 -5.56 -3.52
C SER A 154 1.37 -4.54 -4.41
N PRO A 155 1.86 -3.42 -3.87
CA PRO A 155 2.21 -2.23 -4.66
C PRO A 155 3.21 -2.46 -5.79
N ALA A 156 4.13 -3.40 -5.62
CA ALA A 156 5.12 -3.75 -6.64
C ALA A 156 4.54 -4.55 -7.82
N HIS A 157 3.35 -5.14 -7.67
CA HIS A 157 2.72 -6.05 -8.63
C HIS A 157 1.33 -5.58 -9.08
N MET A 158 0.80 -4.48 -8.52
CA MET A 158 -0.58 -4.06 -8.78
C MET A 158 -0.81 -3.72 -10.26
N LEU A 159 0.09 -3.00 -10.93
CA LEU A 159 -0.13 -2.67 -12.34
C LEU A 159 -0.10 -3.92 -13.24
N GLU A 160 0.73 -4.91 -12.94
CA GLU A 160 0.73 -6.22 -13.60
C GLU A 160 -0.60 -6.94 -13.35
N MET A 161 -0.99 -7.13 -12.09
CA MET A 161 -2.22 -7.84 -11.69
C MET A 161 -3.49 -7.22 -12.29
N MET A 162 -3.50 -5.90 -12.46
CA MET A 162 -4.62 -5.16 -13.02
C MET A 162 -4.83 -5.46 -14.51
N ARG A 163 -3.79 -5.86 -15.26
CA ARG A 163 -3.92 -6.22 -16.70
C ARG A 163 -4.79 -7.45 -16.92
N ASP A 164 -4.82 -8.35 -15.93
CA ASP A 164 -5.61 -9.59 -15.96
C ASP A 164 -7.05 -9.40 -15.46
N MET A 165 -7.40 -8.20 -14.98
CA MET A 165 -8.74 -7.93 -14.45
C MET A 165 -9.78 -7.81 -15.56
N LYS A 166 -11.02 -8.19 -15.23
CA LYS A 166 -12.15 -8.09 -16.15
C LYS A 166 -12.38 -6.64 -16.56
N LYS A 167 -12.61 -6.40 -17.85
CA LYS A 167 -13.00 -5.08 -18.36
C LYS A 167 -14.51 -4.88 -18.14
N ASP A 168 -14.87 -4.22 -17.05
CA ASP A 168 -16.24 -3.84 -16.71
C ASP A 168 -16.30 -2.42 -16.15
N ASN A 169 -17.52 -1.92 -15.90
CA ASN A 169 -17.73 -0.55 -15.45
C ASN A 169 -17.04 -0.24 -14.11
N VAL A 170 -16.86 -1.23 -13.24
CA VAL A 170 -16.15 -1.05 -11.98
C VAL A 170 -14.66 -0.84 -12.26
N ASN A 171 -14.06 -1.73 -13.04
CA ASN A 171 -12.64 -1.69 -13.35
C ASN A 171 -12.25 -0.56 -14.34
N GLN A 172 -13.20 0.05 -15.06
CA GLN A 172 -12.93 1.28 -15.82
C GLN A 172 -12.43 2.44 -14.94
N ASN A 173 -12.71 2.42 -13.63
CA ASN A 173 -12.18 3.42 -12.70
C ASN A 173 -10.63 3.43 -12.63
N PHE A 174 -9.94 2.36 -13.04
CA PHE A 174 -8.48 2.38 -13.18
C PHE A 174 -8.00 3.40 -14.22
N LEU A 175 -8.77 3.69 -15.27
CA LEU A 175 -8.40 4.73 -16.25
C LEU A 175 -8.36 6.12 -15.61
N LEU A 176 -9.37 6.45 -14.79
CA LEU A 176 -9.39 7.70 -14.03
C LEU A 176 -8.16 7.79 -13.11
N ILE A 177 -7.86 6.71 -12.39
CA ILE A 177 -6.71 6.64 -11.48
C ILE A 177 -5.40 6.86 -12.26
N HIS A 178 -5.21 6.19 -13.39
CA HIS A 178 -4.02 6.35 -14.22
C HIS A 178 -3.82 7.79 -14.68
N GLN A 179 -4.89 8.43 -15.16
CA GLN A 179 -4.86 9.84 -15.57
C GLN A 179 -4.50 10.78 -14.42
N ILE A 180 -5.07 10.56 -13.22
CA ILE A 180 -4.75 11.38 -12.04
C ILE A 180 -3.32 11.15 -11.59
N LEU A 181 -2.87 9.90 -11.58
CA LEU A 181 -1.52 9.53 -11.19
C LEU A 181 -0.49 10.00 -12.23
N GLY A 182 -0.85 10.09 -13.51
CA GLY A 182 0.06 10.49 -14.58
C GLY A 182 1.17 9.46 -14.79
N ILE A 183 0.83 8.17 -14.79
CA ILE A 183 1.83 7.09 -14.85
C ILE A 183 2.54 7.08 -16.22
N GLU A 184 1.86 7.52 -17.27
CA GLU A 184 2.38 7.59 -18.64
C GLU A 184 3.58 8.54 -18.84
N ARG A 185 3.78 9.55 -17.98
CA ARG A 185 4.91 10.50 -18.10
C ARG A 185 6.18 10.05 -17.40
N THR A 186 6.22 8.81 -16.94
CA THR A 186 7.35 8.31 -16.13
C THR A 186 8.64 8.25 -16.95
N SER A 187 9.73 8.76 -16.35
CA SER A 187 11.08 8.68 -16.89
C SER A 187 12.08 8.26 -15.81
N THR A 188 13.23 7.75 -16.21
CA THR A 188 14.31 7.37 -15.27
C THR A 188 14.80 8.55 -14.43
N SER A 189 14.84 9.76 -15.01
CA SER A 189 15.23 10.98 -14.29
C SER A 189 14.19 11.43 -13.26
N LEU A 190 12.89 11.25 -13.56
CA LEU A 190 11.82 11.48 -12.60
C LEU A 190 11.90 10.48 -11.44
N LEU A 191 12.00 9.18 -11.75
CA LEU A 191 12.09 8.11 -10.74
C LEU A 191 13.29 8.29 -9.82
N SER A 192 14.46 8.69 -10.34
CA SER A 192 15.65 8.98 -9.55
C SER A 192 15.43 10.10 -8.53
N ARG A 193 14.60 11.09 -8.84
CA ARG A 193 14.22 12.15 -7.89
C ARG A 193 13.18 11.65 -6.90
N MET A 194 12.14 10.97 -7.39
CA MET A 194 11.07 10.42 -6.55
C MET A 194 11.60 9.45 -5.50
N VAL A 195 12.53 8.55 -5.85
CA VAL A 195 13.06 7.56 -4.90
C VAL A 195 13.84 8.22 -3.77
N LYS A 196 14.65 9.27 -4.06
CA LYS A 196 15.38 10.01 -3.03
C LYS A 196 14.42 10.66 -2.03
N SER A 197 13.37 11.30 -2.54
CA SER A 197 12.33 11.88 -1.69
C SER A 197 11.53 10.83 -0.91
N THR A 198 11.20 9.71 -1.54
CA THR A 198 10.45 8.60 -0.90
C THR A 198 11.25 7.96 0.22
N ILE A 199 12.55 7.72 0.00
CA ILE A 199 13.49 7.25 1.04
C ILE A 199 13.57 8.26 2.17
N GLY A 200 13.85 9.53 1.87
CA GLY A 200 13.96 10.57 2.90
C GLY A 200 12.66 10.71 3.71
N PHE A 201 11.49 10.61 3.07
CA PHE A 201 10.21 10.64 3.77
C PHE A 201 9.98 9.40 4.64
N SER A 202 10.34 8.22 4.13
CA SER A 202 10.30 6.96 4.89
C SER A 202 11.19 7.02 6.13
N ASP A 203 12.43 7.50 6.01
CA ASP A 203 13.33 7.63 7.16
C ASP A 203 12.81 8.64 8.20
N MET A 204 12.20 9.75 7.76
CA MET A 204 11.62 10.76 8.66
C MET A 204 10.33 10.31 9.38
N VAL A 205 9.61 9.33 8.83
CA VAL A 205 8.30 8.88 9.34
C VAL A 205 8.39 7.55 10.06
N GLU A 206 9.14 6.60 9.49
CA GLU A 206 9.18 5.20 9.92
C GLU A 206 10.48 4.88 10.67
N GLY A 207 11.63 5.32 10.14
CA GLY A 207 12.94 5.12 10.78
C GLY A 207 13.30 3.66 11.08
N ASN A 208 12.77 2.69 10.32
CA ASN A 208 12.80 1.26 10.64
C ASN A 208 13.54 0.38 9.59
N GLY A 209 14.31 1.00 8.71
CA GLY A 209 15.06 0.33 7.63
C GLY A 209 14.25 0.08 6.34
N HIS A 210 13.00 0.55 6.24
CA HIS A 210 12.18 0.41 5.04
C HIS A 210 12.78 1.09 3.79
N SER A 211 13.62 2.11 3.98
CA SER A 211 14.39 2.74 2.91
C SER A 211 15.25 1.78 2.09
N GLU A 212 15.79 0.70 2.70
CA GLU A 212 16.55 -0.32 1.97
C GLU A 212 15.66 -1.10 0.98
N ILE A 213 14.44 -1.45 1.38
CA ILE A 213 13.46 -2.13 0.53
C ILE A 213 13.02 -1.21 -0.62
N ILE A 214 12.76 0.08 -0.31
CA ILE A 214 12.37 1.08 -1.30
C ILE A 214 13.45 1.20 -2.37
N LYS A 215 14.72 1.32 -1.96
CA LYS A 215 15.86 1.39 -2.86
C LYS A 215 15.98 0.13 -3.72
N MET A 216 15.91 -1.06 -3.10
CA MET A 216 16.05 -2.34 -3.79
C MET A 216 14.97 -2.54 -4.88
N LYS A 217 13.72 -2.20 -4.58
CA LYS A 217 12.61 -2.30 -5.55
C LYS A 217 12.74 -1.26 -6.68
N HIS A 218 13.13 -0.03 -6.35
CA HIS A 218 13.41 1.00 -7.36
C HIS A 218 14.50 0.53 -8.34
N ASP A 219 15.66 0.12 -7.82
CA ASP A 219 16.81 -0.24 -8.65
C ASP A 219 16.47 -1.43 -9.56
N TYR A 220 15.73 -2.42 -9.05
CA TYR A 220 15.25 -3.55 -9.84
C TYR A 220 14.26 -3.12 -10.93
N MET A 221 13.22 -2.35 -10.59
CA MET A 221 12.18 -1.97 -11.56
C MET A 221 12.75 -1.08 -12.66
N VAL A 222 13.62 -0.13 -12.32
CA VAL A 222 14.32 0.70 -13.32
C VAL A 222 15.24 -0.15 -14.18
N GLY A 223 16.03 -1.04 -13.58
CA GLY A 223 16.94 -1.94 -14.31
C GLY A 223 16.21 -2.88 -15.28
N ASN A 224 14.96 -3.25 -14.98
CA ASN A 224 14.12 -4.11 -15.81
C ASN A 224 13.11 -3.32 -16.68
N SER A 225 13.26 -1.99 -16.81
CA SER A 225 12.35 -1.14 -17.60
C SER A 225 10.88 -1.14 -17.16
N LEU A 226 10.61 -1.51 -15.91
CA LEU A 226 9.28 -1.47 -15.27
C LEU A 226 9.01 -0.07 -14.69
N LEU A 227 9.11 0.96 -15.54
CA LEU A 227 9.09 2.35 -15.10
C LEU A 227 7.74 2.74 -14.47
N ALA A 228 6.64 2.36 -15.12
CA ALA A 228 5.28 2.60 -14.63
C ALA A 228 5.05 1.95 -13.25
N ASP A 229 5.49 0.70 -13.09
CA ASP A 229 5.40 -0.04 -11.84
C ASP A 229 6.23 0.63 -10.73
N CYS A 230 7.42 1.14 -11.07
CA CYS A 230 8.26 1.89 -10.13
C CYS A 230 7.58 3.19 -9.68
N TYR A 231 7.01 3.95 -10.62
CA TYR A 231 6.30 5.19 -10.31
C TYR A 231 5.12 4.94 -9.38
N PHE A 232 4.29 3.95 -9.70
CA PHE A 232 3.14 3.56 -8.88
C PHE A 232 3.58 3.09 -7.49
N TYR A 233 4.61 2.23 -7.42
CA TYR A 233 5.16 1.74 -6.16
C TYR A 233 5.61 2.89 -5.25
N LEU A 234 6.43 3.82 -5.76
CA LEU A 234 6.95 4.94 -4.96
C LEU A 234 5.84 5.84 -4.43
N GLY A 235 4.85 6.18 -5.26
CA GLY A 235 3.73 6.99 -4.81
C GLY A 235 2.84 6.26 -3.79
N TYR A 236 2.66 4.95 -3.93
CA TYR A 236 1.94 4.13 -2.95
C TYR A 236 2.66 4.14 -1.59
N ILE A 237 3.99 3.99 -1.56
CA ILE A 237 4.77 4.07 -0.32
C ILE A 237 4.63 5.44 0.35
N ASN A 238 4.70 6.53 -0.42
CA ASN A 238 4.46 7.87 0.12
C ASN A 238 3.06 7.99 0.72
N ARG A 239 2.01 7.45 0.08
CA ARG A 239 0.66 7.41 0.65
C ARG A 239 0.65 6.69 2.00
N ASN A 240 1.27 5.51 2.11
CA ASN A 240 1.33 4.76 3.37
C ASN A 240 1.99 5.58 4.49
N ASN A 241 3.08 6.28 4.18
CA ASN A 241 3.79 7.10 5.17
C ASN A 241 3.00 8.36 5.54
N ILE A 242 2.28 8.96 4.59
CA ILE A 242 1.36 10.06 4.88
C ILE A 242 0.30 9.64 5.90
N LEU A 243 -0.22 8.41 5.85
CA LEU A 243 -1.21 7.94 6.82
C LEU A 243 -0.69 7.92 8.26
N LYS A 244 0.60 7.61 8.44
CA LYS A 244 1.26 7.58 9.75
C LYS A 244 1.36 8.99 10.36
N VAL A 245 1.43 10.04 9.54
CA VAL A 245 1.60 11.44 9.99
C VAL A 245 0.46 12.39 9.57
N LYS A 246 -0.67 11.88 9.08
CA LYS A 246 -1.74 12.70 8.46
C LYS A 246 -2.28 13.82 9.36
N ASN A 247 -2.25 13.62 10.68
CA ASN A 247 -2.75 14.59 11.66
C ASN A 247 -1.73 15.69 12.00
N SER A 248 -0.44 15.49 11.70
CA SER A 248 0.64 16.43 11.96
C SER A 248 1.31 16.97 10.69
N LEU A 249 0.88 16.51 9.51
CA LEU A 249 1.47 16.87 8.21
C LEU A 249 1.54 18.39 7.98
N HIS A 250 0.48 19.12 8.33
CA HIS A 250 0.40 20.58 8.20
C HIS A 250 1.38 21.35 9.11
N ARG A 251 1.93 20.70 10.15
CA ARG A 251 2.87 21.30 11.12
C ARG A 251 4.33 21.08 10.75
N LYS A 252 4.59 20.39 9.64
CA LYS A 252 5.93 19.97 9.21
C LYS A 252 6.20 20.46 7.79
N PRO A 253 6.54 21.76 7.62
CA PRO A 253 6.81 22.35 6.31
C PRO A 253 7.89 21.59 5.51
N GLU A 254 8.84 20.95 6.19
CA GLU A 254 9.87 20.11 5.59
C GLU A 254 9.29 18.95 4.76
N TYR A 255 8.08 18.47 5.08
CA TYR A 255 7.42 17.42 4.31
C TYR A 255 6.87 17.90 2.98
N ILE A 256 6.54 19.19 2.84
CA ILE A 256 5.90 19.71 1.62
C ILE A 256 6.83 19.53 0.41
N HIS A 257 8.10 19.91 0.54
CA HIS A 257 9.04 19.80 -0.56
C HIS A 257 9.31 18.34 -0.93
N VAL A 258 9.49 17.48 0.08
CA VAL A 258 9.76 16.05 -0.11
C VAL A 258 8.56 15.37 -0.77
N LEU A 259 7.34 15.63 -0.31
CA LEU A 259 6.13 15.03 -0.85
C LEU A 259 5.79 15.55 -2.25
N LYS A 260 6.05 16.83 -2.55
CA LYS A 260 5.85 17.37 -3.90
C LYS A 260 6.66 16.60 -4.95
N VAL A 261 7.91 16.26 -4.61
CA VAL A 261 8.79 15.47 -5.48
C VAL A 261 8.41 13.99 -5.43
N GLY A 262 8.19 13.43 -4.24
CA GLY A 262 7.91 11.99 -4.05
C GLY A 262 6.58 11.52 -4.67
N LEU A 263 5.57 12.41 -4.75
CA LEU A 263 4.27 12.13 -5.36
C LEU A 263 4.07 12.80 -6.71
N ASP A 264 5.09 13.51 -7.22
CA ASP A 264 5.05 14.16 -8.53
C ASP A 264 3.80 15.06 -8.70
N THR A 265 3.62 15.99 -7.76
CA THR A 265 2.44 16.86 -7.71
C THR A 265 2.68 18.15 -8.48
N GLU A 266 2.46 18.10 -9.80
CA GLU A 266 2.70 19.23 -10.72
C GLU A 266 1.42 19.85 -11.31
N SER A 267 0.25 19.27 -11.04
CA SER A 267 -1.03 19.77 -11.56
C SER A 267 -1.43 21.13 -10.97
N ASP A 268 -2.06 21.97 -11.78
CA ASP A 268 -2.66 23.22 -11.33
C ASP A 268 -3.90 22.98 -10.44
N LEU A 269 -4.30 24.01 -9.69
CA LEU A 269 -5.39 23.91 -8.72
C LEU A 269 -6.76 23.58 -9.34
N LEU A 270 -7.05 24.05 -10.57
CA LEU A 270 -8.32 23.75 -11.24
C LEU A 270 -8.37 22.28 -11.66
N THR A 271 -7.25 21.76 -12.14
CA THR A 271 -7.11 20.33 -12.46
C THR A 271 -7.28 19.47 -11.21
N ILE A 272 -6.65 19.84 -10.08
CA ILE A 272 -6.77 19.10 -8.83
C ILE A 272 -8.23 19.05 -8.33
N ASP A 273 -8.98 20.16 -8.36
CA ASP A 273 -10.38 20.17 -7.91
C ASP A 273 -11.28 19.29 -8.81
N LYS A 274 -11.05 19.29 -10.12
CA LYS A 274 -11.75 18.40 -11.08
C LYS A 274 -11.45 16.93 -10.81
N GLN A 275 -10.17 16.59 -10.60
CA GLN A 275 -9.75 15.22 -10.28
C GLN A 275 -10.37 14.75 -8.96
N ALA A 276 -10.34 15.58 -7.93
CA ALA A 276 -10.94 15.28 -6.64
C ALA A 276 -12.46 15.08 -6.74
N THR A 277 -13.15 15.90 -7.55
CA THR A 277 -14.58 15.76 -7.82
C THR A 277 -14.89 14.43 -8.53
N SER A 278 -14.06 14.05 -9.51
CA SER A 278 -14.20 12.78 -10.23
C SER A 278 -14.02 11.58 -9.30
N LEU A 279 -13.03 11.63 -8.40
CA LEU A 279 -12.82 10.58 -7.38
C LEU A 279 -14.02 10.44 -6.43
N ILE A 280 -14.63 11.56 -6.01
CA ILE A 280 -15.83 11.54 -5.16
C ILE A 280 -17.01 10.90 -5.90
N GLN A 281 -17.20 11.25 -7.18
CA GLN A 281 -18.25 10.66 -8.01
C GLN A 281 -18.07 9.14 -8.14
N SER A 282 -16.88 8.68 -8.55
CA SER A 282 -16.55 7.25 -8.63
C SER A 282 -16.77 6.53 -7.30
N THR A 283 -16.37 7.16 -6.19
CA THR A 283 -16.56 6.61 -4.84
C THR A 283 -18.05 6.39 -4.53
N ASN A 284 -18.89 7.37 -4.82
CA ASN A 284 -20.33 7.29 -4.57
C ASN A 284 -21.01 6.21 -5.43
N GLU A 285 -20.64 6.12 -6.72
CA GLU A 285 -21.14 5.09 -7.63
C GLU A 285 -20.79 3.68 -7.12
N LEU A 286 -19.53 3.47 -6.71
CA LEU A 286 -19.10 2.19 -6.15
C LEU A 286 -19.81 1.85 -4.83
N LEU A 287 -19.99 2.81 -3.94
CA LEU A 287 -20.72 2.62 -2.68
C LEU A 287 -22.19 2.24 -2.90
N VAL A 288 -22.85 2.82 -3.92
CA VAL A 288 -24.22 2.45 -4.30
C VAL A 288 -24.27 1.03 -4.85
N ASN A 289 -23.37 0.67 -5.77
CA ASN A 289 -23.31 -0.68 -6.31
C ASN A 289 -23.11 -1.75 -5.23
N MET A 290 -22.25 -1.48 -4.24
CA MET A 290 -22.03 -2.39 -3.12
C MET A 290 -23.26 -2.59 -2.23
N LYS A 291 -24.14 -1.59 -2.11
CA LYS A 291 -25.40 -1.72 -1.34
C LYS A 291 -26.43 -2.58 -2.07
N ASN A 292 -26.43 -2.52 -3.40
CA ASN A 292 -27.39 -3.24 -4.25
C ASN A 292 -27.05 -4.74 -4.40
N HIS A 293 -25.87 -5.17 -3.95
CA HIS A 293 -25.40 -6.57 -4.00
C HIS A 293 -25.32 -7.25 -2.61
N LYS A 294 -25.94 -6.67 -1.57
CA LYS A 294 -26.17 -7.30 -0.26
C LYS A 294 -27.56 -7.92 -0.21
#